data_AF-A0A0F9TV03-F1
#
_entry.id   AF-A0A0F9TV03-F1
#
_cell.length_a   1.000
_cell.length_b   1.000
_cell.length_c   1.000
_cell.angle_alpha   90.00
_cell.angle_beta   90.00
_cell.angle_gamma   90.00
#
_symmetry.space_group_name_H-M   'P 1'
#
loop_
_entity.id
_entity.type
_entity.pdbx_description
1 polymer ?
#
loop_
_entity_poly.entity_id
_entity_poly.type
_entity_poly.pdbx_seq_one_letter_code
_entity_poly.pdbx_strand_id
1 'polypeptide(L)' 'MPDLGKYAAEVLAAYGVSLLLLAGLVVLSLRKGRKARATLAEVEGRKHG' A
#
# COMPACT_ATOMS: atom_id res chain seq x y z
N MET A 1 -33.66 -15.61 -6.06
CA MET A 1 -32.25 -15.14 -6.11
C MET A 1 -32.13 -14.09 -5.02
N PRO A 2 -31.19 -14.17 -4.06
CA PRO A 2 -31.10 -13.17 -2.99
C PRO A 2 -30.97 -11.78 -3.62
N ASP A 3 -31.79 -10.85 -3.14
CA ASP A 3 -31.90 -9.50 -3.68
C ASP A 3 -30.56 -8.76 -3.53
N LEU A 4 -29.79 -8.70 -4.61
CA LEU A 4 -28.47 -8.06 -4.62
C LEU A 4 -28.57 -6.54 -4.41
N GLY A 5 -29.74 -5.93 -4.67
CA GLY A 5 -29.98 -4.51 -4.44
C GLY A 5 -29.81 -4.13 -2.97
N LYS A 6 -30.23 -5.01 -2.05
CA LYS A 6 -30.05 -4.83 -0.60
C LYS A 6 -28.60 -4.73 -0.18
N TYR A 7 -27.70 -5.49 -0.81
CA TYR A 7 -26.31 -5.64 -0.37
C TYR A 7 -25.30 -4.92 -1.27
N ALA A 8 -25.76 -4.28 -2.34
CA ALA A 8 -24.89 -3.61 -3.30
C ALA A 8 -24.03 -2.54 -2.64
N ALA A 9 -24.60 -1.79 -1.68
CA ALA A 9 -23.89 -0.78 -0.92
C ALA A 9 -22.83 -1.41 0.00
N GLU A 10 -23.18 -2.47 0.72
CA GLU A 10 -22.31 -3.19 1.64
C GLU A 10 -21.14 -3.85 0.91
N VAL A 11 -21.41 -4.48 -0.24
CA VAL A 11 -20.39 -5.12 -1.08
C VAL A 11 -19.45 -4.07 -1.66
N LEU A 12 -19.98 -2.96 -2.18
CA LEU A 12 -19.15 -1.87 -2.70
C LEU A 12 -18.31 -1.23 -1.59
N ALA A 13 -18.88 -1.02 -0.41
CA ALA A 13 -18.15 -0.51 0.76
C ALA A 13 -17.05 -1.48 1.20
N ALA A 14 -17.34 -2.78 1.25
CA ALA A 14 -16.36 -3.81 1.61
C ALA A 14 -15.16 -3.82 0.64
N TYR A 15 -15.42 -3.74 -0.67
CA TYR A 15 -14.34 -3.61 -1.66
C TYR A 15 -13.61 -2.27 -1.54
N GLY A 16 -14.32 -1.16 -1.35
CA GLY A 16 -13.72 0.16 -1.16
C GLY A 16 -12.77 0.20 0.03
N VAL A 17 -13.20 -0.29 1.19
CA VAL A 17 -12.37 -0.39 2.40
C VAL A 17 -11.19 -1.33 2.17
N SER A 18 -11.40 -2.48 1.54
CA SER A 18 -10.30 -3.42 1.25
C SER A 18 -9.24 -2.80 0.34
N LEU A 19 -9.65 -2.10 -0.72
CA LEU A 19 -8.73 -1.40 -1.61
C LEU A 19 -7.98 -0.28 -0.90
N LEU A 20 -8.65 0.48 -0.03
CA LEU A 20 -8.00 1.52 0.78
C LEU A 20 -6.93 0.94 1.70
N LEU A 21 -7.22 -0.17 2.37
CA LEU A 21 -6.25 -0.85 3.24
C LEU A 21 -5.04 -1.35 2.44
N LEU A 22 -5.27 -1.98 1.28
CA LEU A 22 -4.19 -2.44 0.40
C LEU A 22 -3.33 -1.27 -0.10
N ALA A 23 -3.96 -0.18 -0.56
CA ALA A 23 -3.25 1.02 -0.98
C ALA A 23 -2.40 1.60 0.17
N GLY A 24 -2.96 1.66 1.39
CA GLY A 24 -2.24 2.05 2.59
C GLY A 24 -1.01 1.18 2.86
N LEU A 25 -1.15 -0.14 2.78
CA LEU A 25 -0.03 -1.08 2.95
C LEU A 25 1.05 -0.91 1.89
N VAL A 26 0.68 -0.69 0.63
CA VAL A 26 1.63 -0.42 -0.47
C VAL A 26 2.38 0.88 -0.19
N VAL A 27 1.69 1.96 0.16
CA VAL A 27 2.31 3.25 0.50
C VAL A 27 3.27 3.10 1.68
N LEU A 28 2.88 2.39 2.74
CA LEU A 28 3.74 2.14 3.89
C LEU A 28 4.99 1.33 3.50
N SER A 29 4.81 0.29 2.68
CA SER A 29 5.91 -0.55 2.19
C SER A 29 6.91 0.26 1.37
N LEU A 30 6.42 1.12 0.46
CA LEU A 30 7.26 2.01 -0.34
C LEU A 30 8.00 3.03 0.53
N ARG A 31 7.34 3.63 1.53
CA ARG A 31 7.98 4.60 2.44
C ARG A 31 9.11 3.95 3.25
N LYS A 32 8.90 2.73 3.75
CA LYS A 32 9.94 1.96 4.45
C LYS A 32 11.10 1.60 3.52
N GLY A 33 10.81 1.12 2.31
CA GLY A 33 11.82 0.78 1.32
C GLY A 33 12.66 1.98 0.87
N ARG A 34 12.07 3.17 0.75
CA ARG A 34 12.80 4.41 0.42
C ARG A 34 13.83 4.77 1.48
N LYS A 35 13.52 4.59 2.77
CA LYS A 35 14.47 4.83 3.87
C LYS A 35 15.67 3.90 3.78
N ALA A 36 15.44 2.61 3.55
CA ALA A 36 16.50 1.62 3.40
C ALA A 36 17.41 1.94 2.18
N ARG A 37 16.81 2.32 1.05
CA ARG A 37 17.55 2.75 -0.14
C ARG A 37 18.40 4.01 0.09
N ALA A 38 17.88 4.99 0.85
CA ALA A 38 18.64 6.19 1.19
C ALA A 38 19.89 5.85 2.04
N THR A 39 19.75 4.95 3.02
CA THR A 39 20.87 4.47 3.83
C THR A 39 21.89 3.70 2.98
N LEU A 40 21.44 2.86 2.04
CA LEU A 40 22.35 2.15 1.13
C LEU A 40 23.13 3.12 0.22
N ALA A 41 22.47 4.12 -0.35
CA ALA A 41 23.13 5.12 -1.20
C ALA A 41 24.21 5.91 -0.44
N GLU A 42 24.00 6.22 0.83
CA GLU A 42 24.98 6.89 1.70
C GLU A 42 26.22 6.01 2.00
N VAL A 43 26.04 4.69 2.02
CA VAL A 43 27.13 3.73 2.23
C VAL A 43 27.87 3.43 0.92
N GLU A 44 27.15 3.25 -0.19
CA GLU A 44 27.76 3.02 -1.51
C GLU A 44 28.54 4.24 -2.01
N GLY A 45 28.02 5.45 -1.80
CA GLY A 45 28.70 6.70 -2.17
C GLY A 45 30.00 6.94 -1.40
N ARG A 46 30.14 6.40 -0.18
CA ARG A 46 31.38 6.46 0.61
C ARG A 46 32.42 5.42 0.22
N LYS A 47 32.05 4.36 -0.49
CA LYS A 47 32.98 3.28 -0.90
C LYS A 47 33.61 3.52 -2.28
N HIS A 48 33.05 4.42 -3.08
CA HIS A 48 33.52 4.74 -4.45
C HIS A 48 34.22 6.10 -4.58
N GLY A 49 34.40 6.84 -3.47
CA GLY A 49 35.27 8.02 -3.38
C GLY A 49 36.49 7.72 -2.54
#